data_AF-A0A8B5XCI5-F1
#
_entry.id   AF-A0A8B5XCI5-F1
#
_cell.length_a   1.000
_cell.length_b   1.000
_cell.length_c   1.000
_cell.angle_alpha   90.00
_cell.angle_beta   90.00
_cell.angle_gamma   90.00
#
_symmetry.space_group_name_H-M   'P 1'
#
loop_
_entity.id
_entity.type
_entity.pdbx_description
1 polymer ?
#
loop_
_entity_poly.entity_id
_entity_poly.type
_entity_poly.pdbx_seq_one_letter_code
_entity_poly.pdbx_strand_id
1 'polypeptide(L)'
;MRKLSIVLRIVIGILFLAQGVMKLTGAQNEWRDDLQVAPWAWVAIGVIQLAGALGLFASFRFERLIIPGGLLFVFVMLGAIVQHIRIDDPVSHMLFPAVVLLLSGAIAAIGVRQSSDVSVSTDEPDQRVKTS
;
A
#
# COMPACT_ATOMS: atom_id res chain seq x y z
N MET A 1 3.23 -3.35 -18.65
CA MET A 1 2.54 -3.16 -17.35
C MET A 1 3.26 -3.81 -16.18
N ARG A 2 3.79 -5.04 -16.30
CA ARG A 2 4.45 -5.77 -15.20
C ARG A 2 5.71 -5.09 -14.62
N LYS A 3 6.57 -4.49 -15.45
CA LYS A 3 7.76 -3.74 -14.95
C LYS A 3 7.36 -2.51 -14.12
N LEU A 4 6.31 -1.79 -14.54
CA LEU A 4 5.80 -0.61 -13.84
C LEU A 4 5.23 -0.97 -12.47
N SER A 5 4.47 -2.08 -12.36
CA SER A 5 3.91 -2.52 -11.07
C SER A 5 5.01 -2.92 -10.09
N ILE A 6 6.09 -3.55 -10.56
CA ILE A 6 7.26 -3.87 -9.72
C ILE A 6 7.89 -2.59 -9.17
N VAL A 7 8.18 -1.61 -10.04
CA VAL A 7 8.78 -0.34 -9.61
C VAL A 7 7.90 0.37 -8.60
N LEU A 8 6.60 0.46 -8.87
CA LEU A 8 5.64 1.11 -7.98
C LEU A 8 5.59 0.45 -6.60
N ARG A 9 5.62 -0.89 -6.56
CA ARG A 9 5.64 -1.65 -5.31
C ARG A 9 6.92 -1.44 -4.50
N ILE A 10 8.08 -1.35 -5.18
CA ILE A 10 9.36 -1.06 -4.51
C ILE A 10 9.33 0.33 -3.90
N VAL A 11 8.93 1.34 -4.68
CA VAL A 11 8.90 2.74 -4.23
C VAL A 11 7.97 2.91 -3.03
N ILE A 12 6.71 2.45 -3.14
CA ILE A 12 5.74 2.54 -2.05
C ILE A 12 6.20 1.72 -0.83
N GLY A 13 6.71 0.50 -1.05
CA GLY A 13 7.22 -0.35 0.01
C GLY A 13 8.34 0.33 0.82
N ILE A 14 9.33 0.93 0.15
CA ILE A 14 10.43 1.64 0.82
C ILE A 14 9.92 2.88 1.56
N LEU A 15 9.04 3.67 0.93
CA LEU A 15 8.47 4.87 1.56
C LEU A 15 7.74 4.51 2.86
N PHE A 16 6.89 3.49 2.84
CA PHE A 16 6.16 3.06 4.03
C PHE A 16 7.03 2.36 5.06
N LEU A 17 8.08 1.66 4.64
CA LEU A 17 9.06 1.09 5.56
C LEU A 17 9.76 2.22 6.34
N ALA A 18 10.24 3.24 5.64
CA ALA A 18 10.89 4.39 6.26
C ALA A 18 9.93 5.16 7.18
N GLN A 19 8.71 5.43 6.73
CA GLN A 19 7.67 6.09 7.54
C GLN A 19 7.31 5.27 8.79
N GLY A 20 7.17 3.95 8.66
CA GLY A 20 6.90 3.07 9.79
C GLY A 20 8.02 3.10 10.82
N VAL A 21 9.28 3.01 10.39
CA VAL A 21 10.45 3.12 11.28
C VAL A 21 10.47 4.48 11.99
N MET A 22 10.30 5.57 11.26
CA MET A 22 10.32 6.93 11.83
C MET A 22 9.23 7.15 12.89
N LYS A 23 8.05 6.55 12.73
CA LYS A 23 6.99 6.59 13.75
C LYS A 23 7.32 5.79 15.00
N LEU A 24 8.03 4.67 14.86
CA LEU A 24 8.39 3.79 15.97
C LEU A 24 9.60 4.31 16.76
N THR A 25 10.54 4.97 16.09
CA THR A 25 11.74 5.54 16.74
C THR A 25 11.48 6.89 17.42
N GLY A 26 10.29 7.47 17.21
CA GLY A 26 9.94 8.79 17.74
C GLY A 26 10.51 9.97 16.94
N ALA A 27 11.14 9.71 15.79
CA ALA A 27 11.70 10.75 14.92
C ALA A 27 10.65 11.74 14.37
N GLN A 28 9.37 11.39 14.46
CA GLN A 28 8.23 12.23 14.05
C GLN A 28 7.28 12.57 15.21
N ASN A 29 7.76 12.55 16.46
CA ASN A 29 6.89 12.81 17.61
C ASN A 29 6.35 14.25 17.65
N GLU A 30 7.14 15.23 17.20
CA GLU A 30 6.68 16.62 17.07
C GLU A 30 5.51 16.71 16.09
N TRP A 31 5.65 16.12 14.89
CA TRP A 31 4.55 16.05 13.92
C TRP A 31 3.33 15.30 14.43
N ARG A 32 3.52 14.26 15.25
CA ARG A 32 2.41 13.55 15.90
C ARG A 32 1.65 14.50 16.84
N ASP A 33 2.37 15.29 17.62
CA ASP A 33 1.79 16.24 18.58
C ASP A 33 1.04 17.37 17.86
N ASP A 34 1.61 17.90 16.77
CA ASP A 34 0.95 18.88 15.89
C ASP A 34 -0.37 18.32 15.32
N LEU A 35 -0.37 17.05 14.91
CA LEU A 35 -1.56 16.35 14.40
C LEU A 35 -2.54 15.93 15.51
N GLN A 36 -2.21 16.15 16.78
CA GLN A 36 -3.01 15.78 17.95
C GLN A 36 -3.40 14.29 17.95
N VAL A 37 -2.47 13.42 17.52
CA VAL A 37 -2.68 11.97 17.47
C VAL A 37 -2.14 11.32 18.75
N ALA A 38 -2.97 10.45 19.33
CA ALA A 38 -2.58 9.70 20.53
C ALA A 38 -1.30 8.85 20.27
N PRO A 39 -0.34 8.80 21.21
CA PRO A 39 0.92 8.06 21.04
C PRO A 39 0.73 6.60 20.64
N TRP A 40 -0.24 5.90 21.26
CA TRP A 40 -0.52 4.50 20.95
C TRP A 40 -1.03 4.31 19.52
N ALA A 41 -1.86 5.24 19.02
CA ALA A 41 -2.41 5.18 17.67
C ALA A 41 -1.32 5.46 16.63
N TRP A 42 -0.40 6.37 16.94
CA TRP A 42 0.77 6.66 16.10
C TRP A 42 1.69 5.45 15.93
N VAL A 43 2.01 4.78 17.04
CA VAL A 43 2.80 3.53 17.03
C VAL A 43 2.06 2.42 16.29
N ALA A 44 0.75 2.27 16.52
CA ALA A 44 -0.07 1.28 15.82
C ALA A 44 -0.04 1.50 14.29
N ILE A 45 -0.17 2.76 13.84
CA ILE A 45 -0.02 3.12 12.42
C ILE A 45 1.36 2.73 11.91
N GLY A 46 2.42 3.04 12.65
CA GLY A 46 3.79 2.65 12.27
C GLY A 46 3.95 1.13 12.11
N VAL A 47 3.42 0.34 13.04
CA VAL A 47 3.44 -1.14 12.96
C VAL A 47 2.66 -1.64 11.74
N ILE A 48 1.47 -1.09 11.49
CA ILE A 48 0.66 -1.41 10.30
C ILE A 48 1.42 -1.07 9.01
N GLN A 49 2.10 0.08 8.96
CA GLN A 49 2.90 0.48 7.81
C GLN A 49 4.07 -0.49 7.55
N LEU A 50 4.76 -0.93 8.60
CA LEU A 50 5.83 -1.93 8.48
C LEU A 50 5.27 -3.29 8.02
N ALA A 51 4.17 -3.76 8.61
CA ALA A 51 3.53 -5.00 8.21
C ALA A 51 3.06 -4.95 6.75
N GLY A 52 2.49 -3.82 6.32
CA GLY A 52 2.10 -3.57 4.93
C GLY A 52 3.28 -3.59 3.98
N ALA A 53 4.39 -2.95 4.35
CA ALA A 53 5.58 -2.87 3.51
C ALA A 53 6.22 -4.25 3.33
N LEU A 54 6.36 -5.00 4.42
CA LEU A 54 6.83 -6.39 4.40
C LEU A 54 5.90 -7.29 3.60
N GLY A 55 4.58 -7.14 3.75
CA GLY A 55 3.58 -7.85 2.95
C GLY A 55 3.68 -7.53 1.45
N LEU A 56 3.93 -6.26 1.10
CA LEU A 56 4.10 -5.82 -0.27
C LEU A 56 5.39 -6.38 -0.89
N PHE A 57 6.46 -6.53 -0.11
CA PHE A 57 7.68 -7.22 -0.56
C PHE A 57 7.50 -8.73 -0.66
N ALA A 58 6.84 -9.36 0.31
CA ALA A 58 6.49 -10.78 0.24
C ALA A 58 5.63 -11.10 -0.99
N SER A 59 4.85 -10.12 -1.48
CA SER A 59 4.05 -10.28 -2.69
C SER A 59 4.85 -10.44 -3.98
N PHE A 60 6.19 -10.31 -3.97
CA PHE A 60 7.04 -10.69 -5.10
C PHE A 60 7.09 -12.21 -5.28
N ARG A 61 6.94 -12.95 -4.19
CA ARG A 61 6.90 -14.42 -4.20
C ARG A 61 5.47 -14.96 -4.16
N PHE A 62 4.55 -14.19 -3.58
CA PHE A 62 3.14 -14.56 -3.38
C PHE A 62 2.20 -13.48 -3.92
N GLU A 63 1.82 -13.56 -5.19
CA GLU A 63 1.01 -12.52 -5.86
C GLU A 63 -0.34 -12.22 -5.17
N ARG A 64 -0.88 -13.20 -4.42
CA ARG A 64 -2.09 -13.03 -3.59
C ARG A 64 -1.97 -11.92 -2.55
N LEU A 65 -0.76 -11.54 -2.16
CA LEU A 65 -0.51 -10.48 -1.18
C LEU A 65 -0.53 -9.07 -1.77
N ILE A 66 -0.58 -8.91 -3.11
CA ILE A 66 -0.58 -7.59 -3.77
C ILE A 66 -1.83 -6.79 -3.37
N ILE A 67 -3.01 -7.42 -3.41
CA ILE A 67 -4.29 -6.79 -3.09
C ILE A 67 -4.36 -6.36 -1.61
N PRO A 68 -4.16 -7.25 -0.62
CA PRO A 68 -4.23 -6.86 0.79
C PRO A 68 -3.14 -5.86 1.18
N GLY A 69 -1.94 -5.94 0.60
CA GLY A 69 -0.86 -4.97 0.83
C GLY A 69 -1.23 -3.56 0.35
N GLY A 70 -1.78 -3.45 -0.86
CA GLY A 70 -2.26 -2.18 -1.40
C GLY A 70 -3.43 -1.60 -0.59
N LEU A 71 -4.41 -2.43 -0.24
CA LEU A 71 -5.57 -2.00 0.55
C LEU A 71 -5.20 -1.51 1.94
N LEU A 72 -4.26 -2.18 2.62
CA LEU A 72 -3.81 -1.76 3.94
C LEU A 72 -3.29 -0.31 3.91
N PHE A 73 -2.50 0.04 2.90
CA PHE A 73 -2.01 1.40 2.74
C PHE A 73 -3.11 2.40 2.38
N VAL A 74 -4.11 2.00 1.60
CA VAL A 74 -5.30 2.83 1.35
C VAL A 74 -6.00 3.19 2.65
N PHE A 75 -6.24 2.23 3.55
CA PHE A 75 -6.87 2.51 4.85
C PHE A 75 -6.02 3.43 5.72
N VAL A 76 -4.70 3.24 5.76
CA VAL A 76 -3.79 4.12 6.52
C VAL A 76 -3.82 5.54 5.98
N MET A 77 -3.81 5.74 4.65
CA MET A 77 -3.87 7.08 4.06
C MET A 77 -5.24 7.74 4.24
N LEU A 78 -6.34 6.98 4.19
CA LEU A 78 -7.66 7.51 4.53
C LEU A 78 -7.70 8.04 5.97
N GLY A 79 -7.16 7.27 6.92
CA GLY A 79 -7.02 7.71 8.30
C GLY A 79 -6.19 9.00 8.43
N ALA A 80 -5.09 9.12 7.67
CA ALA A 80 -4.27 10.32 7.65
C ALA A 80 -5.04 11.54 7.12
N ILE A 81 -5.77 11.40 6.02
CA ILE A 81 -6.59 12.49 5.46
C ILE A 81 -7.65 12.93 6.48
N VAL A 82 -8.34 11.99 7.13
CA VAL A 82 -9.32 12.30 8.17
C VAL A 82 -8.68 13.08 9.32
N GLN A 83 -7.44 12.77 9.72
CA GLN A 83 -6.73 13.52 10.75
C GLN A 83 -6.42 14.96 10.32
N HIS A 84 -5.91 15.17 9.10
CA HIS A 84 -5.68 16.52 8.58
C HIS A 84 -6.96 17.35 8.49
N ILE A 85 -8.09 16.73 8.09
CA ILE A 85 -9.40 17.40 8.06
C ILE A 85 -9.86 17.74 9.48
N ARG A 86 -9.67 16.84 10.45
CA ARG A 86 -10.11 17.03 11.85
C ARG A 86 -9.47 18.24 12.52
N ILE A 87 -8.22 18.56 12.18
CA ILE A 87 -7.46 19.65 12.79
C ILE A 87 -7.44 20.92 11.91
N ASP A 88 -8.21 20.94 10.82
CA ASP A 88 -8.24 22.04 9.84
C ASP A 88 -6.84 22.41 9.29
N ASP A 89 -5.99 21.40 9.06
CA ASP A 89 -4.63 21.57 8.53
C ASP A 89 -4.69 22.10 7.08
N PRO A 90 -3.73 22.96 6.63
CA PRO A 90 -3.62 23.33 5.24
C PRO A 90 -3.72 22.16 4.25
N VAL A 91 -4.49 22.38 3.17
CA VAL A 91 -4.71 21.39 2.11
C VAL A 91 -3.39 20.90 1.48
N SER A 92 -2.33 21.72 1.53
CA SER A 92 -0.98 21.34 1.11
C SER A 92 -0.46 20.09 1.85
N HIS A 93 -0.81 19.91 3.12
CA HIS A 93 -0.40 18.76 3.92
C HIS A 93 -1.17 17.49 3.56
N MET A 94 -2.36 17.63 2.96
CA MET A 94 -3.16 16.51 2.45
C MET A 94 -2.64 15.97 1.10
N LEU A 95 -1.75 16.70 0.41
CA LEU A 95 -1.23 16.27 -0.90
C LEU A 95 -0.44 14.97 -0.81
N PHE A 96 0.43 14.84 0.19
CA PHE A 96 1.21 13.62 0.39
C PHE A 96 0.31 12.39 0.61
N PRO A 97 -0.61 12.37 1.60
CA PRO A 97 -1.48 11.22 1.79
C PRO A 97 -2.43 10.99 0.60
N ALA A 98 -2.88 12.02 -0.10
CA ALA A 98 -3.72 11.87 -1.30
C ALA A 98 -2.97 11.17 -2.45
N VAL A 99 -1.73 11.59 -2.75
CA VAL A 99 -0.91 10.95 -3.79
C VAL A 99 -0.61 9.50 -3.43
N VAL A 100 -0.22 9.24 -2.18
CA VAL A 100 0.08 7.87 -1.73
C VAL A 100 -1.18 6.98 -1.74
N LEU A 101 -2.35 7.54 -1.43
CA LEU A 101 -3.64 6.83 -1.54
C LEU A 101 -3.92 6.42 -2.99
N LEU A 102 -3.76 7.34 -3.94
CA LEU A 102 -3.95 7.04 -5.36
C LEU A 102 -2.99 5.95 -5.86
N LEU A 103 -1.71 6.05 -5.48
CA LEU A 103 -0.70 5.06 -5.86
C LEU A 103 -0.97 3.68 -5.24
N SER A 104 -1.38 3.64 -3.96
CA SER A 104 -1.71 2.40 -3.26
C SER A 104 -2.98 1.74 -3.83
N GLY A 105 -3.99 2.55 -4.17
CA GLY A 105 -5.19 2.11 -4.88
C GLY A 105 -4.86 1.56 -6.28
N ALA A 106 -3.95 2.20 -7.00
CA ALA A 106 -3.48 1.70 -8.30
C ALA A 106 -2.79 0.35 -8.18
N ILE A 107 -1.94 0.13 -7.16
CA ILE A 107 -1.33 -1.19 -6.88
C ILE A 107 -2.42 -2.25 -6.67
N ALA A 108 -3.41 -1.97 -5.82
CA ALA A 108 -4.49 -2.91 -5.53
C ALA A 108 -5.30 -3.24 -6.80
N ALA A 109 -5.66 -2.23 -7.60
CA ALA A 109 -6.38 -2.41 -8.87
C ALA A 109 -5.57 -3.23 -9.89
N ILE A 110 -4.25 -3.02 -9.96
CA ILE A 110 -3.36 -3.83 -10.80
C ILE A 110 -3.31 -5.29 -10.30
N GLY A 111 -3.30 -5.51 -8.99
CA GLY A 111 -3.36 -6.84 -8.39
C GLY A 111 -4.60 -7.62 -8.83
N VAL A 112 -5.77 -6.97 -8.84
CA VAL A 112 -7.04 -7.57 -9.31
C VAL A 112 -6.94 -8.01 -10.79
N ARG A 113 -6.35 -7.18 -11.65
CA ARG A 113 -6.17 -7.53 -13.07
C ARG A 113 -5.24 -8.72 -13.27
N GLN A 114 -4.15 -8.80 -12.51
CA GLN A 114 -3.21 -9.93 -12.60
C GLN A 114 -3.86 -11.25 -12.16
N SER A 115 -4.74 -11.23 -11.16
CA SER A 115 -5.49 -12.43 -10.77
C SER A 115 -6.45 -12.90 -11.87
N SER A 116 -7.03 -12.00 -12.66
CA SER A 116 -7.91 -12.35 -13.79
C SER A 116 -7.16 -13.02 -14.93
N ASP A 117 -5.97 -12.50 -15.28
CA ASP A 117 -5.15 -13.02 -16.38
C ASP A 117 -4.66 -14.46 -16.10
N VAL A 118 -4.34 -14.76 -14.84
CA VAL A 118 -3.91 -16.11 -14.42
C VAL A 118 -5.04 -17.12 -14.58
N SER A 119 -6.27 -16.79 -14.18
CA SER A 119 -7.42 -17.70 -14.32
C SER A 119 -7.80 -17.99 -15.77
N VAL A 120 -7.66 -17.02 -16.68
CA VAL A 120 -7.98 -17.22 -18.10
C VAL A 120 -6.98 -18.17 -18.78
N SER A 121 -5.70 -18.13 -18.39
CA SER A 121 -4.68 -19.03 -18.96
C SER A 121 -4.82 -20.50 -18.58
N THR A 122 -5.48 -20.78 -17.45
CA THR A 122 -5.69 -22.16 -16.96
C THR A 122 -6.94 -22.82 -17.52
N ASP A 123 -7.83 -22.04 -18.15
CA ASP A 123 -9.10 -22.52 -18.70
C ASP A 123 -9.04 -22.79 -20.22
N GLU A 124 -7.88 -22.66 -20.88
CA GLU A 124 -7.74 -23.05 -22.29
C GLU A 124 -7.74 -24.59 -22.39
N PRO A 125 -8.80 -25.23 -22.93
CA PRO A 125 -8.81 -26.67 -23.10
C PRO A 125 -7.72 -27.03 -24.12
N ASP A 126 -6.85 -27.95 -23.73
CA ASP A 126 -5.79 -28.53 -24.54
C ASP A 126 -6.35 -29.08 -25.87
N GLN A 127 -6.42 -28.23 -26.89
CA GLN A 127 -6.78 -28.62 -28.25
C GLN A 127 -5.61 -29.24 -29.02
N ARG A 128 -4.49 -29.55 -28.35
CA ARG A 128 -3.28 -30.05 -28.98
C ARG A 128 -3.22 -31.58 -29.11
N VAL A 129 -4.35 -32.28 -28.91
CA VAL A 129 -4.44 -33.77 -28.96
C VAL A 129 -5.33 -34.29 -30.11
N LYS A 130 -5.73 -33.48 -31.09
CA LYS A 130 -6.57 -33.95 -32.22
C LYS A 130 -6.06 -33.55 -33.60
N THR A 131 -4.81 -33.88 -33.92
CA THR A 131 -4.36 -34.01 -35.32
C THR A 131 -3.25 -35.07 -35.40
N SER A 132 -3.62 -36.34 -35.53
CA SER A 132 -2.75 -37.41 -36.01
C SER A 132 -3.60 -38.54 -36.55
#